data_AF-A0A060X4Y1-F1
#
_entry.id   AF-A0A060X4Y1-F1
#
_cell.length_a   1.000
_cell.length_b   1.000
_cell.length_c   1.000
_cell.angle_alpha   90.00
_cell.angle_beta   90.00
_cell.angle_gamma   90.00
#
_symmetry.space_group_name_H-M   'P 1'
#
loop_
_entity.id
_entity.type
_entity.pdbx_description
1 polymer ?
#
loop_
_entity_poly.entity_id
_entity_poly.type
_entity_poly.pdbx_seq_one_letter_code
_entity_poly.pdbx_strand_id
1 'polypeptide(L)'
;MEVAAECSVSYGFVLTPLSSLSVELMTCEELHAILHLVLQAGNIMNAGGYAGNAVGFKLSSLLSLADTKANKPGMNLLHFVALVSLRERWEETLKETHRRKHTDLHTHHRILMAP
;
A
#
# COMPACT_ATOMS: atom_id res chain seq x y z
N MET A 1 33.29 -0.15 -35.84
CA MET A 1 32.27 -1.07 -35.28
C MET A 1 32.19 -0.89 -33.77
N GLU A 2 32.17 0.36 -33.29
CA GLU A 2 32.38 0.71 -31.86
C GLU A 2 31.11 1.30 -31.22
N VAL A 3 30.18 1.81 -32.04
CA VAL A 3 28.93 2.46 -31.62
C VAL A 3 27.88 1.49 -31.02
N ALA A 4 28.01 0.18 -31.26
CA ALA A 4 27.03 -0.81 -30.78
C ALA A 4 27.26 -1.24 -29.30
N ALA A 5 28.50 -1.15 -28.80
CA ALA A 5 28.84 -1.54 -27.44
C ALA A 5 28.38 -0.50 -26.41
N GLU A 6 28.53 0.79 -26.72
CA GLU A 6 28.09 1.89 -25.85
C GLU A 6 26.57 1.94 -25.68
N CYS A 7 25.83 1.64 -26.75
CA CYS A 7 24.37 1.56 -26.70
C CYS A 7 23.89 0.49 -25.69
N SER A 8 24.48 -0.70 -25.72
CA SER A 8 24.09 -1.82 -24.84
C SER A 8 24.32 -1.53 -23.36
N VAL A 9 25.41 -0.82 -23.02
CA VAL A 9 25.73 -0.46 -21.62
C VAL A 9 24.79 0.65 -21.11
N SER A 10 24.48 1.64 -21.96
CA SER A 10 23.56 2.73 -21.61
C SER A 10 22.13 2.22 -21.36
N TYR A 11 21.61 1.34 -22.22
CA TYR A 11 20.28 0.75 -22.01
C TYR A 11 20.29 -0.27 -20.88
N GLY A 12 21.36 -1.04 -20.69
CA GLY A 12 21.50 -1.96 -19.56
C GLY A 12 21.42 -1.26 -18.20
N PHE A 13 22.07 -0.10 -18.06
CA PHE A 13 22.02 0.69 -16.82
C PHE A 13 20.62 1.28 -16.53
N VAL A 14 19.80 1.56 -17.55
CA VAL A 14 18.45 2.13 -17.38
C VAL A 14 17.37 1.05 -17.27
N LEU A 15 17.53 -0.07 -17.97
CA LEU A 15 16.54 -1.15 -17.99
C LEU A 15 16.61 -2.02 -16.73
N THR A 16 17.78 -2.15 -16.10
CA THR A 16 17.94 -2.95 -14.88
C THR A 16 17.27 -2.32 -13.65
N PRO A 17 17.33 -1.00 -13.40
CA PRO A 17 16.57 -0.37 -12.32
C PRO A 17 15.07 -0.33 -12.61
N LEU A 18 14.67 -0.19 -13.88
CA LEU A 18 13.25 -0.16 -14.25
C LEU A 18 12.59 -1.52 -14.04
N SER A 19 13.28 -2.61 -14.38
CA SER A 19 12.77 -3.96 -14.14
C SER A 19 12.73 -4.27 -12.65
N SER A 20 13.76 -3.92 -11.88
CA SER A 20 13.75 -4.11 -10.42
C SER A 20 12.66 -3.30 -9.75
N LEU A 21 12.45 -2.04 -10.15
CA LEU A 21 11.36 -1.20 -9.63
C LEU A 21 9.99 -1.77 -9.95
N SER A 22 9.81 -2.30 -11.17
CA SER A 22 8.55 -2.93 -11.56
C SER A 22 8.25 -4.15 -10.69
N VAL A 23 9.26 -4.98 -10.42
CA VAL A 23 9.12 -6.12 -9.50
C VAL A 23 8.79 -5.65 -8.09
N GLU A 24 9.52 -4.65 -7.58
CA GLU A 24 9.31 -4.10 -6.24
C GLU A 24 7.88 -3.59 -6.05
N LEU A 25 7.35 -2.83 -7.02
CA LEU A 25 5.96 -2.36 -7.03
C LEU A 25 4.95 -3.52 -7.03
N MET A 26 5.20 -4.57 -7.80
CA MET A 26 4.33 -5.76 -7.88
C MET A 26 4.40 -6.64 -6.63
N THR A 27 5.44 -6.48 -5.80
CA THR A 27 5.60 -7.22 -4.54
C THR A 27 5.25 -6.40 -3.30
N CYS A 28 4.98 -5.10 -3.45
CA CYS A 28 4.70 -4.22 -2.32
C CYS A 28 3.26 -4.42 -1.80
N GLU A 29 3.14 -5.15 -0.69
CA GLU A 29 1.86 -5.42 -0.05
C GLU A 29 1.16 -4.15 0.42
N GLU A 30 1.92 -3.16 0.91
CA GLU A 30 1.36 -1.87 1.32
C GLU A 30 0.70 -1.11 0.16
N LEU A 31 1.32 -1.13 -1.02
CA LEU A 31 0.75 -0.53 -2.22
C LEU A 31 -0.56 -1.23 -2.60
N HIS A 32 -0.57 -2.57 -2.58
CA HIS A 32 -1.77 -3.35 -2.89
C HIS A 32 -2.91 -3.07 -1.90
N ALA A 33 -2.62 -2.93 -0.60
CA ALA A 33 -3.61 -2.57 0.40
C ALA A 33 -4.26 -1.20 0.10
N ILE A 34 -3.44 -0.20 -0.25
CA ILE A 34 -3.94 1.13 -0.64
C ILE A 34 -4.82 1.03 -1.89
N LEU A 35 -4.38 0.29 -2.92
CA LEU A 35 -5.15 0.13 -4.15
C LEU A 35 -6.49 -0.58 -3.91
N HIS A 36 -6.55 -1.56 -3.01
CA HIS A 36 -7.82 -2.18 -2.59
C HIS A 36 -8.75 -1.21 -1.87
N LEU A 37 -8.23 -0.37 -0.96
CA LEU A 37 -9.03 0.66 -0.29
C LEU A 37 -9.58 1.68 -1.29
N VAL A 38 -8.78 2.09 -2.28
CA VAL A 38 -9.24 2.95 -3.38
C VAL A 38 -10.38 2.28 -4.17
N LEU A 39 -10.23 1.00 -4.51
CA LEU A 39 -11.27 0.26 -5.24
C LEU A 39 -12.57 0.17 -4.43
N GLN A 40 -12.50 -0.16 -3.14
CA GLN A 40 -13.65 -0.21 -2.26
C GLN A 40 -14.35 1.15 -2.14
N ALA A 41 -13.57 2.22 -1.92
CA ALA A 41 -14.11 3.57 -1.85
C ALA A 41 -14.79 3.97 -3.18
N GLY A 42 -14.15 3.69 -4.31
CA GLY A 42 -14.70 3.95 -5.64
C GLY A 42 -16.00 3.18 -5.90
N ASN A 43 -16.07 1.91 -5.51
CA ASN A 43 -17.28 1.09 -5.65
C ASN A 43 -18.44 1.63 -4.80
N ILE A 44 -18.18 2.02 -3.55
CA ILE A 44 -19.18 2.62 -2.66
C ILE A 44 -19.70 3.93 -3.25
N MET A 45 -18.80 4.80 -3.72
CA MET A 45 -19.19 6.11 -4.26
C MET A 45 -19.96 6.01 -5.57
N ASN A 46 -19.70 4.98 -6.38
CA ASN A 46 -20.35 4.77 -7.66
C ASN A 46 -21.48 3.72 -7.60
N ALA A 47 -21.92 3.33 -6.39
CA ALA A 47 -22.95 2.33 -6.20
C ALA A 47 -24.23 2.68 -6.98
N GLY A 48 -24.83 1.69 -7.65
CA GLY A 48 -26.01 1.88 -8.51
C GLY A 48 -25.71 2.45 -9.92
N GLY A 49 -24.47 2.87 -10.18
CA GLY A 49 -23.98 3.24 -11.51
C GLY A 49 -23.17 2.13 -12.19
N TYR A 50 -22.78 2.38 -13.45
CA TYR A 50 -21.95 1.44 -14.24
C TYR A 50 -20.61 1.09 -13.57
N ALA A 51 -20.05 1.99 -12.74
CA ALA A 51 -18.76 1.81 -12.08
C ALA A 51 -18.85 1.33 -10.61
N GLY A 52 -20.04 0.99 -10.10
CA GLY A 52 -20.25 0.66 -8.67
C GLY A 52 -19.81 -0.74 -8.22
N ASN A 53 -19.42 -1.61 -9.15
CA ASN A 53 -18.99 -2.98 -8.86
C ASN A 53 -17.73 -3.34 -9.69
N ALA A 54 -16.79 -2.41 -9.76
CA ALA A 54 -15.56 -2.63 -10.49
C ALA A 54 -14.69 -3.68 -9.78
N VAL A 55 -14.02 -4.51 -10.58
CA VAL A 55 -12.98 -5.44 -10.10
C VAL A 55 -11.59 -4.81 -10.06
N GLY A 56 -11.45 -3.62 -10.65
CA GLY A 56 -10.18 -2.89 -10.74
C GLY A 56 -10.34 -1.55 -11.45
N PHE A 57 -9.24 -0.80 -11.52
CA PHE A 57 -9.17 0.50 -12.17
C PHE A 57 -7.81 0.71 -12.82
N LYS A 58 -7.72 1.68 -13.73
CA LYS A 58 -6.44 2.06 -14.35
C LYS A 58 -5.60 2.85 -13.34
N LEU A 59 -4.30 2.58 -13.24
CA LEU A 59 -3.39 3.35 -12.38
C LEU A 59 -3.43 4.86 -12.69
N SER A 60 -3.63 5.24 -13.94
CA SER A 60 -3.79 6.65 -14.33
C SER A 60 -5.00 7.34 -13.69
N SER A 61 -6.04 6.60 -13.30
CA SER A 61 -7.20 7.14 -12.57
C SER A 61 -6.85 7.60 -11.15
N LEU A 62 -5.72 7.18 -10.58
CA LEU A 62 -5.28 7.67 -9.27
C LEU A 62 -5.00 9.18 -9.28
N LEU A 63 -4.61 9.74 -10.43
CA LEU A 63 -4.37 11.17 -10.56
C LEU A 63 -5.68 11.96 -10.44
N SER A 64 -6.77 11.48 -11.03
CA SER A 64 -8.08 12.13 -10.91
C SER A 64 -8.71 11.94 -9.53
N LEU A 65 -8.33 10.89 -8.79
CA LEU A 65 -8.70 10.69 -7.39
C LEU A 65 -8.16 11.79 -6.46
N ALA A 66 -7.00 12.38 -6.80
CA ALA A 66 -6.46 13.52 -6.08
C ALA A 66 -7.30 14.80 -6.29
N ASP A 67 -8.11 14.86 -7.33
CA ASP A 67 -9.01 15.98 -7.62
C ASP A 67 -10.41 15.80 -7.02
N THR A 68 -10.75 14.59 -6.57
CA THR A 68 -12.03 14.28 -5.92
C THR A 68 -12.06 14.85 -4.51
N LYS A 69 -12.58 16.07 -4.38
CA LYS A 69 -12.71 16.79 -3.11
C LYS A 69 -13.66 16.07 -2.16
N ALA A 70 -13.25 15.99 -0.89
CA ALA A 70 -14.12 15.59 0.19
C ALA A 70 -15.01 16.76 0.62
N ASN A 71 -16.04 16.46 1.42
CA ASN A 71 -16.87 17.49 2.06
C ASN A 71 -16.09 18.40 3.03
N LYS A 72 -14.86 18.02 3.39
CA LYS A 72 -13.95 18.85 4.18
C LYS A 72 -13.03 19.65 3.24
N PRO A 73 -12.96 20.99 3.37
CA PRO A 73 -12.07 21.80 2.56
C PRO A 73 -10.61 21.40 2.80
N GLY A 74 -9.82 21.36 1.73
CA GLY A 74 -8.41 20.95 1.76
C GLY A 74 -8.18 19.43 1.86
N MET A 75 -9.22 18.62 1.75
CA MET A 75 -9.11 17.16 1.77
C MET A 75 -9.66 16.56 0.48
N ASN A 76 -8.96 15.58 -0.08
CA ASN A 76 -9.42 14.76 -1.20
C ASN A 76 -9.51 13.29 -0.79
N LEU A 77 -10.06 12.46 -1.68
CA LEU A 77 -10.24 11.04 -1.42
C LEU A 77 -8.92 10.31 -1.18
N LEU A 78 -7.84 10.69 -1.87
CA LEU A 78 -6.53 10.06 -1.67
C LEU A 78 -5.95 10.34 -0.27
N HIS A 79 -6.12 11.56 0.25
CA HIS A 79 -5.74 11.87 1.64
C HIS A 79 -6.52 11.03 2.64
N PHE A 80 -7.81 10.82 2.41
CA PHE A 80 -8.62 9.95 3.26
C PHE A 80 -8.11 8.52 3.25
N VAL A 81 -7.88 7.94 2.07
CA VAL A 81 -7.40 6.57 1.94
C VAL A 81 -6.04 6.39 2.62
N ALA A 82 -5.10 7.34 2.44
CA ALA A 82 -3.80 7.30 3.10
C ALA A 82 -3.90 7.34 4.64
N LEU A 83 -4.83 8.13 5.18
CA LEU A 83 -5.06 8.17 6.62
C LEU A 83 -5.64 6.86 7.16
N VAL A 84 -6.57 6.24 6.42
CA VAL A 84 -7.17 4.96 6.79
C VAL A 84 -6.13 3.84 6.75
N SER A 85 -5.34 3.76 5.68
CA SER A 85 -4.29 2.74 5.56
C SER A 85 -3.25 2.85 6.67
N LEU A 86 -2.87 4.07 7.04
CA LEU A 86 -1.97 4.30 8.19
C LEU A 86 -2.64 3.87 9.50
N ARG A 87 -3.91 4.23 9.74
CA ARG A 87 -4.63 3.87 10.97
C ARG A 87 -4.70 2.36 11.16
N GLU A 88 -5.05 1.60 10.12
CA GLU A 88 -5.11 0.13 10.19
C GLU A 88 -3.75 -0.47 10.58
N ARG A 89 -2.66 0.06 10.01
CA ARG A 89 -1.29 -0.33 10.37
C ARG A 89 -0.95 -0.03 11.83
N TRP A 90 -1.35 1.13 12.34
CA TRP A 90 -1.16 1.50 13.75
C TRP A 90 -1.94 0.57 14.68
N GLU A 91 -3.18 0.21 14.34
CA GLU A 91 -4.01 -0.70 15.13
C GLU A 91 -3.44 -2.12 15.17
N GLU A 92 -2.90 -2.62 14.05
CA GLU A 92 -2.19 -3.90 14.01
C GLU A 92 -0.93 -3.89 14.89
N THR A 93 -0.16 -2.81 14.83
CA THR A 93 1.04 -2.64 15.66
C THR A 93 0.70 -2.61 17.16
N LEU A 94 -0.41 -1.97 17.53
CA LEU A 94 -0.88 -1.94 18.92
C LEU A 94 -1.30 -3.34 19.40
N LYS A 95 -2.00 -4.12 18.58
CA LYS A 95 -2.37 -5.51 18.89
C LYS A 95 -1.13 -6.38 19.09
N GLU A 96 -0.13 -6.25 18.22
CA GLU A 96 1.14 -6.98 18.34
C GLU A 96 1.89 -6.60 19.63
N THR A 97 1.96 -5.29 19.93
CA THR A 97 2.61 -4.80 21.15
C THR A 97 1.91 -5.30 22.41
N HIS A 98 0.58 -5.33 22.42
CA HIS A 98 -0.21 -5.89 23.53
C HIS A 98 0.02 -7.40 23.67
N ARG A 99 0.08 -8.14 22.55
CA ARG A 99 0.39 -9.58 22.53
C ARG A 99 1.76 -9.87 23.12
N ARG A 100 2.80 -9.12 22.72
CA ARG A 100 4.17 -9.29 23.23
C ARG A 100 4.29 -9.05 24.73
N LYS A 101 3.66 -8.00 25.24
CA LYS A 101 3.63 -7.74 26.70
C LYS A 101 2.96 -8.90 27.46
N HIS A 102 1.88 -9.45 26.92
CA HIS A 102 1.20 -10.60 27.54
C HIS A 102 2.07 -11.86 27.52
N THR A 103 2.78 -12.15 26.42
CA THR A 103 3.71 -13.30 26.36
C THR A 103 4.92 -13.12 27.27
N ASP A 104 5.47 -11.92 27.40
CA ASP A 104 6.62 -11.67 28.28
C ASP A 104 6.26 -11.84 29.76
N LEU A 105 5.10 -11.33 30.19
CA LEU A 105 4.56 -11.57 31.53
C LEU A 105 4.35 -13.07 31.80
N HIS A 106 3.80 -13.79 30.81
CA HIS A 106 3.53 -15.21 30.93
C HIS A 106 4.81 -16.06 30.93
N THR A 107 5.87 -15.60 30.26
CA THR A 107 7.16 -16.30 30.19
C THR A 107 8.00 -16.02 31.45
N HIS A 108 8.01 -14.79 31.95
CA HIS A 108 8.67 -14.45 33.22
C HIS A 108 8.07 -15.23 34.40
N HIS A 109 6.75 -15.37 34.46
CA HIS A 109 6.09 -16.15 35.51
C HIS A 109 6.35 -17.67 35.37
N ARG A 110 6.67 -18.16 34.18
CA ARG A 110 7.03 -19.58 33.95
C ARG A 110 8.50 -19.89 34.26
N ILE A 111 9.41 -18.92 34.10
CA ILE A 111 10.84 -19.08 34.44
C ILE A 111 11.06 -19.12 35.96
N LEU A 112 10.26 -18.39 36.75
CA LEU A 112 10.32 -18.41 38.22
C LEU A 112 9.73 -19.68 38.87
N MET A 113 9.00 -20.50 38.10
CA MET A 113 8.31 -21.71 38.56
C MET A 113 8.92 -23.02 38.02
N ALA A 114 10.06 -22.94 37.32
CA ALA A 114 10.80 -24.13 36.90
C ALA A 114 11.58 -24.71 38.10
N PRO A 115 11.46 -26.03 38.38
CA PRO A 115 12.09 -26.67 39.53
C PRO A 115 13.62 -26.76 39.46
#